data_AF-A0A842U9C1-F1
#
_entry.id   AF-A0A842U9C1-F1
#
_cell.length_a   1.000
_cell.length_b   1.000
_cell.length_c   1.000
_cell.angle_alpha   90.00
_cell.angle_beta   90.00
_cell.angle_gamma   90.00
#
_symmetry.space_group_name_H-M   'P 1'
#
loop_
_entity.id
_entity.type
_entity.pdbx_description
1 polymer ?
#
loop_
_entity_poly.entity_id
_entity_poly.type
_entity_poly.pdbx_seq_one_letter_code
_entity_poly.pdbx_strand_id
1 'polypeptide(L)' 'MIMKRNKEKLLELRKKMKKKRPKFRRVESWRYKRVKDSWRRAKGIDSQTRKKTKSGVKMPNVGY' A
#
# COMPACT_ATOMS: atom_id res chain seq x y z
N MET A 1 33.72 2.93 10.85
CA MET A 1 32.61 2.52 11.76
C MET A 1 31.36 3.42 11.72
N ILE A 2 31.17 4.26 10.69
CA ILE A 2 30.00 5.17 10.57
C ILE A 2 28.80 4.49 9.87
N MET A 3 29.04 3.56 8.93
CA MET A 3 27.99 2.86 8.18
C MET A 3 27.07 1.96 9.02
N LYS A 4 27.57 1.32 10.10
CA LYS A 4 26.75 0.41 10.93
C LYS A 4 25.68 1.17 11.74
N ARG A 5 26.01 2.34 12.29
CA ARG A 5 25.12 3.17 13.12
C ARG A 5 23.93 3.74 12.34
N ASN A 6 24.12 4.02 11.04
CA ASN A 6 23.02 4.46 10.16
C ASN A 6 22.10 3.31 9.75
N LYS A 7 22.63 2.09 9.59
CA LYS A 7 21.83 0.92 9.20
C LYS A 7 20.75 0.60 10.24
N GLU A 8 21.10 0.62 11.52
CA GLU A 8 20.17 0.34 12.62
C GLU A 8 19.02 1.38 12.67
N LYS A 9 19.36 2.68 12.57
CA LYS A 9 18.37 3.77 12.49
C LYS A 9 17.44 3.62 11.29
N LEU A 10 17.98 3.29 10.11
CA LEU A 10 17.19 3.05 8.89
C LEU A 10 16.27 1.83 9.03
N LEU A 11 16.72 0.76 9.68
CA LEU A 11 15.89 -0.42 9.96
C LEU A 11 14.74 -0.09 10.92
N GLU A 12 14.99 0.73 11.94
CA GLU A 12 13.95 1.21 12.85
C GLU A 12 12.92 2.07 12.11
N LEU A 13 13.38 3.01 11.27
CA LEU A 13 12.52 3.83 10.42
C LEU A 13 11.66 2.97 9.49
N ARG A 14 12.26 1.96 8.83
CA ARG A 14 11.53 1.00 7.99
C ARG A 14 10.45 0.25 8.78
N LYS A 15 10.73 -0.17 10.01
CA LYS A 15 9.74 -0.82 10.88
C LYS A 15 8.58 0.15 11.19
N LYS A 16 8.87 1.41 11.50
CA LYS A 16 7.84 2.45 11.74
C LYS A 16 6.98 2.70 10.50
N MET A 17 7.58 2.79 9.31
CA MET A 17 6.86 2.95 8.04
C MET A 17 6.00 1.73 7.72
N LYS A 18 6.53 0.51 7.90
CA LYS A 18 5.79 -0.74 7.64
C LYS A 18 4.50 -0.86 8.49
N LYS A 19 4.49 -0.32 9.71
CA LYS A 19 3.28 -0.28 10.57
C LYS A 19 2.15 0.56 9.97
N LYS A 20 2.48 1.65 9.28
CA LYS A 20 1.50 2.56 8.65
C LYS A 20 1.13 2.14 7.22
N ARG A 21 1.96 1.31 6.58
CA ARG A 21 1.76 0.92 5.19
C ARG A 21 0.57 -0.04 5.06
N PRO A 22 -0.43 0.27 4.22
CA PRO A 22 -1.56 -0.63 4.00
C PRO A 22 -1.13 -1.88 3.22
N LYS A 23 -1.95 -2.94 3.28
CA LYS A 23 -1.69 -4.20 2.57
C LYS A 23 -1.87 -4.12 1.04
N PHE A 24 -2.38 -3.00 0.53
CA PHE A 24 -2.66 -2.77 -0.90
C PHE A 24 -3.44 -3.92 -1.55
N ARG A 25 -4.65 -4.18 -1.02
CA ARG A 25 -5.55 -5.20 -1.61
C ARG A 25 -6.15 -4.71 -2.92
N ARG A 26 -6.50 -5.64 -3.81
CA ARG A 26 -7.27 -5.34 -5.01
C ARG A 26 -8.68 -4.87 -4.65
N VAL A 27 -9.21 -3.92 -5.42
CA VAL A 27 -10.60 -3.44 -5.27
C VAL A 27 -11.57 -4.62 -5.45
N GLU A 28 -12.58 -4.71 -4.58
CA GLU A 28 -13.59 -5.79 -4.51
C GLU A 28 -13.04 -7.20 -4.17
N SER A 29 -11.79 -7.34 -3.72
CA SER A 29 -11.25 -8.67 -3.37
C SER A 29 -11.94 -9.30 -2.15
N TRP A 30 -12.48 -8.47 -1.25
CA TRP A 30 -13.29 -8.93 -0.12
C TRP A 30 -14.70 -9.35 -0.52
N ARG A 31 -15.20 -8.92 -1.69
CA ARG A 31 -16.58 -9.16 -2.12
C ARG A 31 -16.73 -10.43 -2.95
N TYR A 32 -15.73 -10.77 -3.76
CA TYR A 32 -15.84 -11.88 -4.72
C TYR A 32 -14.70 -12.89 -4.57
N LYS A 33 -15.01 -14.18 -4.38
CA LYS A 33 -14.02 -15.28 -4.33
C LYS A 33 -13.11 -15.34 -5.57
N ARG A 34 -13.63 -14.97 -6.74
CA ARG A 34 -12.86 -14.92 -8.01
C ARG A 34 -11.80 -13.81 -8.04
N VAL A 35 -11.94 -12.79 -7.20
CA VAL A 35 -11.03 -11.64 -7.15
C VAL A 35 -10.02 -11.86 -6.03
N LYS A 36 -8.82 -12.32 -6.40
CA LYS A 36 -7.72 -12.53 -5.45
C LYS A 36 -7.19 -11.20 -4.89
N ASP A 37 -6.60 -11.27 -3.70
CA ASP A 37 -6.05 -10.13 -2.96
C ASP A 37 -4.83 -9.46 -3.61
N SER A 38 -4.24 -10.06 -4.66
CA SER A 38 -3.08 -9.52 -5.37
C SER A 38 -3.36 -8.12 -5.95
N TRP A 39 -2.54 -7.13 -5.60
CA TRP A 39 -2.69 -5.75 -6.06
C TRP A 39 -2.82 -5.63 -7.59
N ARG A 40 -3.78 -4.82 -8.04
CA ARG A 40 -3.95 -4.42 -9.45
C ARG A 40 -4.38 -2.96 -9.50
N ARG A 41 -3.84 -2.21 -10.46
CA ARG A 41 -4.23 -0.81 -10.70
C ARG A 41 -5.71 -0.72 -11.09
N ALA A 42 -6.48 0.12 -10.40
CA ALA A 42 -7.87 0.40 -10.77
C ALA A 42 -7.92 1.20 -12.07
N LYS A 43 -8.67 0.71 -13.06
CA LYS A 43 -8.76 1.30 -14.41
C LYS A 43 -10.05 2.07 -14.66
N GLY A 44 -11.17 1.65 -14.07
CA GLY A 44 -12.50 2.20 -14.36
C GLY A 44 -12.61 3.70 -14.08
N ILE A 45 -13.31 4.43 -14.96
CA ILE A 45 -13.42 5.89 -14.88
C ILE A 45 -14.12 6.33 -13.59
N ASP A 46 -15.13 5.60 -13.13
CA ASP A 46 -15.85 5.92 -11.90
C ASP A 46 -15.28 5.27 -10.64
N SER A 47 -14.15 4.57 -10.78
CA SER A 47 -13.52 3.95 -9.63
C SER A 47 -13.08 5.00 -8.61
N GLN A 48 -13.72 4.96 -7.45
CA GLN A 48 -13.39 5.77 -6.28
C GLN A 48 -11.93 5.56 -5.83
N THR A 49 -11.44 4.32 -5.99
CA THR A 49 -10.02 3.98 -5.76
C THR A 49 -9.11 4.70 -6.74
N ARG A 50 -9.46 4.75 -8.05
CA ARG A 50 -8.70 5.50 -9.07
C ARG A 50 -8.72 7.00 -8.79
N LYS A 51 -9.88 7.54 -8.38
CA LYS A 51 -10.09 8.92 -7.96
C LYS A 51 -9.42 9.25 -6.59
N LYS A 52 -8.83 8.26 -5.91
CA LYS A 52 -8.16 8.38 -4.59
C LYS A 52 -9.06 8.97 -3.48
N THR A 53 -10.36 8.71 -3.53
CA THR A 53 -11.29 9.20 -2.50
C THR A 53 -11.12 8.43 -1.18
N LYS A 54 -11.61 9.01 -0.08
CA LYS A 54 -11.49 8.43 1.28
C LYS A 54 -12.09 7.02 1.38
N SER A 55 -13.18 6.76 0.66
CA SER A 55 -13.90 5.48 0.66
C SER A 55 -13.24 4.39 -0.19
N GLY A 56 -12.33 4.77 -1.09
CA GLY A 56 -11.60 3.81 -1.93
C GLY A 56 -10.50 3.05 -1.19
N VAL A 57 -10.06 1.93 -1.76
CA VAL A 57 -8.90 1.20 -1.24
C VAL A 57 -7.64 2.02 -1.46
N LYS A 58 -6.69 1.97 -0.53
CA LYS A 58 -5.41 2.67 -0.69
C LYS A 58 -4.64 2.11 -1.89
N MET A 59 -4.19 3.00 -2.78
CA MET A 59 -3.32 2.66 -3.91
C MET A 59 -1.85 2.82 -3.53
N PRO A 60 -0.95 1.91 -3.98
CA PRO A 60 0.49 2.12 -3.90
C PRO A 60 0.91 3.39 -4.63
N ASN A 61 1.86 4.10 -4.02
CA ASN A 61 2.55 5.26 -4.56
C ASN A 61 4.02 5.17 -4.12
N VAL A 62 4.92 5.85 -4.82
CA VAL A 62 6.36 5.85 -4.51
C VAL A 62 6.67 6.39 -3.11
N GLY A 63 5.83 7.29 -2.58
CA GLY A 63 5.99 7.87 -1.24
C GLY A 63 5.46 7.05 -0.06
N TYR A 64 5.02 5.80 -0.25
CA TYR A 64 4.58 4.91 0.84
C TYR A 64 5.70 4.00 1.35
#